data_AF-A0A1E4ZIJ6-F1
#
_entry.id   AF-A0A1E4ZIJ6-F1
#
_cell.length_a   1.000
_cell.length_b   1.000
_cell.length_c   1.000
_cell.angle_alpha   90.00
_cell.angle_beta   90.00
_cell.angle_gamma   90.00
#
_symmetry.space_group_name_H-M   'P 1'
#
loop_
_entity.id
_entity.type
_entity.pdbx_description
1 polymer ?
#
loop_
_entity_poly.entity_id
_entity_poly.type
_entity_poly.pdbx_seq_one_letter_code
_entity_poly.pdbx_strand_id
1 'polypeptide(L)'
;MESVRREFVDTIQEEYNNYCKARGEEPTINGFSEYLINRKIINDKTVNRFLVVSKYPELLRKNMGSKYIAILELEDIVSVKNSTIRGYIQHFCKFFRLEKRVIHKT
;
A
#
# COMPACT_ATOMS: atom_id res chain seq x y z
N MET A 1 -25.02 1.65 -1.35
CA MET A 1 -23.74 1.45 -0.62
C MET A 1 -22.53 1.72 -1.51
N GLU A 2 -22.50 1.21 -2.75
CA GLU A 2 -21.43 1.59 -3.71
C GLU A 2 -21.45 3.07 -4.10
N SER A 3 -22.63 3.67 -4.30
CA SER A 3 -22.77 5.09 -4.66
C SER A 3 -22.12 6.02 -3.64
N VAL A 4 -22.43 5.80 -2.35
CA VAL A 4 -21.86 6.56 -1.23
C VAL A 4 -20.34 6.42 -1.14
N ARG A 5 -19.79 5.24 -1.47
CA ARG A 5 -18.33 5.03 -1.51
C ARG A 5 -17.67 5.81 -2.64
N ARG A 6 -18.30 5.87 -3.82
CA ARG A 6 -17.79 6.67 -4.95
C ARG A 6 -17.81 8.15 -4.61
N GLU A 7 -18.93 8.65 -4.10
CA GLU A 7 -19.09 10.04 -3.68
C GLU A 7 -18.06 10.47 -2.64
N PHE A 8 -17.77 9.61 -1.65
CA PHE A 8 -16.73 9.86 -0.66
C PHE A 8 -15.33 9.94 -1.28
N VAL A 9 -14.99 9.04 -2.20
CA VAL A 9 -13.69 9.04 -2.89
C VAL A 9 -13.55 10.28 -3.77
N ASP A 10 -14.58 10.62 -4.53
CA ASP A 10 -14.61 11.75 -5.44
C ASP A 10 -14.45 13.07 -4.67
N THR A 11 -15.14 13.20 -3.53
CA THR A 11 -15.04 14.37 -2.64
C THR A 11 -13.61 14.57 -2.13
N ILE A 12 -12.97 13.51 -1.64
CA ILE A 12 -11.59 13.57 -1.13
C ILE A 12 -10.60 13.93 -2.25
N GLN A 13 -10.80 13.36 -3.44
CA GLN A 13 -9.96 13.64 -4.60
C GLN A 13 -10.07 15.12 -5.01
N GLU A 14 -11.30 15.66 -5.00
CA GLU A 14 -11.56 17.07 -5.31
C GLU A 14 -10.96 18.01 -4.26
N GLU A 15 -11.11 17.71 -2.97
CA GLU A 15 -10.47 18.48 -1.89
C GLU A 15 -8.95 18.51 -2.01
N TYR A 16 -8.32 17.36 -2.31
CA TYR A 16 -6.88 17.31 -2.51
C TYR A 16 -6.43 18.15 -3.71
N ASN A 17 -7.16 18.07 -4.83
CA ASN A 17 -6.87 18.88 -6.01
C ASN A 17 -6.97 20.38 -5.70
N ASN A 18 -7.98 20.80 -4.93
CA ASN A 18 -8.14 22.19 -4.51
C ASN A 18 -7.04 22.63 -3.54
N TYR A 19 -6.61 21.74 -2.63
CA TYR A 19 -5.47 21.99 -1.75
C TYR A 19 -4.16 22.20 -2.53
N CYS A 20 -3.89 21.38 -3.55
CA CYS A 20 -2.73 21.53 -4.42
C CYS A 20 -2.79 22.84 -5.23
N LYS A 21 -3.95 23.16 -5.81
CA LYS A 21 -4.18 24.43 -6.52
C LYS A 21 -3.91 25.65 -5.64
N ALA A 22 -4.37 25.63 -4.39
CA ALA A 22 -4.14 26.73 -3.44
C ALA A 22 -2.66 26.92 -3.07
N ARG A 23 -1.83 25.89 -3.22
CA ARG A 23 -0.39 25.92 -2.96
C ARG A 23 0.47 26.09 -4.22
N GLY A 24 -0.15 26.08 -5.41
CA GLY A 24 0.57 26.09 -6.69
C GLY A 24 1.38 24.82 -6.94
N GLU A 25 0.99 23.70 -6.33
CA GLU A 25 1.65 22.40 -6.46
C GLU A 25 0.86 21.51 -7.43
N GLU A 26 1.56 20.63 -8.17
CA GLU A 26 0.92 19.62 -9.01
C GLU A 26 0.50 18.40 -8.15
N PRO A 27 -0.70 17.82 -8.36
CA PRO A 27 -1.12 16.62 -7.66
C PRO A 27 -0.20 15.43 -7.96
N THR A 28 0.27 14.75 -6.91
CA THR A 28 1.08 13.52 -7.06
C THR A 28 0.54 12.41 -6.15
N ILE A 29 0.85 11.15 -6.48
CA ILE A 29 0.41 10.00 -5.66
C ILE A 29 0.99 10.08 -4.23
N ASN A 30 2.26 10.50 -4.11
CA ASN A 30 2.92 10.67 -2.82
C ASN A 30 2.28 11.82 -2.04
N GLY A 31 2.08 12.98 -2.67
CA GLY A 31 1.43 14.13 -2.04
C GLY A 31 -0.02 13.85 -1.62
N PHE A 32 -0.75 13.03 -2.37
CA PHE A 32 -2.09 12.61 -1.99
C PHE A 32 -2.07 11.73 -0.75
N SER A 33 -1.14 10.77 -0.70
CA SER A 33 -0.96 9.89 0.46
C SER A 33 -0.63 10.69 1.72
N GLU A 34 0.28 11.65 1.61
CA GLU A 34 0.64 12.58 2.69
C GLU A 34 -0.55 13.45 3.12
N TYR A 35 -1.33 13.99 2.17
CA TYR A 35 -2.54 14.76 2.46
C TYR A 35 -3.53 13.95 3.32
N LEU A 36 -3.81 12.71 2.92
CA LEU A 36 -4.75 11.84 3.63
C LEU A 36 -4.26 11.50 5.05
N ILE A 37 -2.96 11.30 5.23
CA ILE A 37 -2.34 11.05 6.55
C ILE A 37 -2.44 12.31 7.42
N ASN A 38 -2.06 13.47 6.88
CA ASN A 38 -2.05 14.75 7.60
C ASN A 38 -3.46 15.17 8.05
N ARG A 39 -4.48 14.87 7.23
CA ARG A 39 -5.90 15.09 7.58
C ARG A 39 -6.49 13.98 8.46
N LYS A 40 -5.70 12.96 8.82
CA LYS A 40 -6.13 11.78 9.61
C LYS A 40 -7.28 11.00 8.97
N ILE A 41 -7.45 11.11 7.66
CA ILE A 41 -8.46 10.35 6.88
C ILE A 41 -8.04 8.87 6.83
N ILE A 42 -6.74 8.63 6.68
CA ILE A 42 -6.14 7.29 6.76
C ILE A 42 -4.97 7.29 7.74
N ASN A 43 -4.72 6.13 8.36
CA ASN A 43 -3.54 5.94 9.19
C ASN A 43 -2.32 5.70 8.29
N ASP A 44 -1.19 6.33 8.59
CA ASP A 44 0.10 6.10 7.95
C ASP A 44 0.47 4.60 7.89
N LYS A 45 0.17 3.85 8.97
CA LYS A 45 0.37 2.39 9.01
C LYS A 45 -0.41 1.65 7.92
N THR A 46 -1.60 2.14 7.55
CA THR A 46 -2.44 1.55 6.51
C THR A 46 -1.83 1.77 5.13
N VAL A 47 -1.33 2.97 4.85
CA VAL A 47 -0.63 3.30 3.60
C VAL A 47 0.61 2.45 3.44
N ASN A 48 1.45 2.41 4.48
CA ASN A 48 2.68 1.64 4.51
C ASN A 48 2.44 0.14 4.29
N ARG A 49 1.40 -0.42 4.93
CA ARG A 49 0.99 -1.81 4.70
C ARG A 49 0.58 -2.05 3.25
N PHE A 50 -0.23 -1.15 2.67
CA PHE A 50 -0.69 -1.29 1.29
C PHE A 50 0.46 -1.21 0.29
N LEU A 51 1.36 -0.25 0.45
CA LEU A 51 2.54 -0.09 -0.41
C LEU A 51 3.45 -1.32 -0.37
N VAL A 52 3.73 -1.84 0.84
CA VAL A 52 4.52 -3.07 1.01
C VAL A 52 3.89 -4.23 0.28
N VAL A 53 2.59 -4.48 0.50
CA VAL A 53 1.88 -5.60 -0.13
C VAL A 53 1.81 -5.46 -1.65
N SER A 54 1.60 -4.25 -2.15
CA SER A 54 1.48 -3.96 -3.59
C SER A 54 2.81 -4.12 -4.33
N LYS A 55 3.91 -3.59 -3.77
CA LYS A 55 5.23 -3.59 -4.43
C LYS A 55 6.03 -4.88 -4.23
N TYR A 56 5.79 -5.62 -3.14
CA TYR A 56 6.56 -6.82 -2.81
C TYR A 56 6.62 -7.88 -3.93
N PRO A 57 5.52 -8.24 -4.65
CA PRO A 57 5.58 -9.23 -5.71
C PRO A 57 6.46 -8.82 -6.90
N GLU A 58 6.49 -7.53 -7.22
CA GLU A 58 7.35 -7.00 -8.29
C GLU A 58 8.82 -7.09 -7.88
N LEU A 59 9.16 -6.62 -6.68
CA LEU A 59 10.53 -6.65 -6.16
C LEU A 59 11.01 -8.09 -5.93
N LEU A 60 10.12 -9.00 -5.53
CA LEU A 60 10.44 -10.41 -5.40
C LEU A 60 10.78 -11.03 -6.77
N ARG A 61 10.05 -10.68 -7.83
CA ARG A 61 10.35 -11.14 -9.20
C ARG A 61 11.65 -10.55 -9.73
N LYS A 62 11.85 -9.24 -9.56
CA LYS A 62 13.08 -8.52 -9.92
C LYS A 62 14.31 -9.17 -9.29
N ASN A 63 14.21 -9.55 -8.02
CA ASN A 63 15.31 -10.14 -7.25
C ASN A 63 15.35 -11.68 -7.32
N MET A 64 14.84 -12.29 -8.40
CA MET A 64 14.89 -13.74 -8.65
C MET A 64 14.34 -14.60 -7.49
N GLY A 65 13.33 -14.10 -6.77
CA GLY A 65 12.74 -14.79 -5.62
C GLY A 65 13.49 -14.59 -4.30
N SER A 66 14.58 -13.81 -4.26
CA SER A 66 15.30 -13.50 -3.03
C SER A 66 14.48 -12.58 -2.13
N LYS A 67 13.83 -13.17 -1.12
CA LYS A 67 12.99 -12.45 -0.16
C LYS A 67 13.79 -11.41 0.63
N TYR A 68 15.02 -11.72 1.00
CA TYR A 68 15.86 -10.83 1.79
C TYR A 68 16.17 -9.53 1.03
N ILE A 69 16.62 -9.65 -0.21
CA ILE A 69 16.95 -8.49 -1.06
C ILE A 69 15.69 -7.68 -1.38
N ALA A 70 14.59 -8.35 -1.73
CA ALA A 70 13.32 -7.66 -2.00
C ALA A 70 12.77 -6.91 -0.77
N ILE A 71 13.01 -7.40 0.44
CA ILE A 71 12.61 -6.74 1.69
C ILE A 71 13.51 -5.55 1.99
N LEU A 72 14.82 -5.64 1.75
CA LEU A 72 15.74 -4.50 1.87
C LEU A 72 15.38 -3.37 0.89
N GLU A 73 15.15 -3.68 -0.40
CA GLU A 73 14.72 -2.66 -1.37
C GLU A 73 13.37 -2.04 -0.97
N LEU A 74 12.47 -2.79 -0.33
CA LEU A 74 11.23 -2.22 0.20
C LEU A 74 11.47 -1.27 1.36
N GLU A 75 12.37 -1.60 2.29
CA GLU A 75 12.71 -0.75 3.43
C GLU A 75 13.18 0.62 2.94
N ASP A 76 13.99 0.67 1.88
CA ASP A 76 14.44 1.92 1.26
C ASP A 76 13.28 2.70 0.60
N ILE A 77 12.36 2.01 -0.09
CA ILE A 77 11.24 2.65 -0.81
C ILE A 77 10.19 3.21 0.14
N VAL A 78 9.80 2.43 1.16
CA VAL A 78 8.70 2.80 2.06
C VAL A 78 9.16 3.38 3.40
N SER A 79 10.46 3.40 3.68
CA SER A 79 11.02 3.87 4.96
C SER A 79 10.45 3.13 6.19
N VAL A 80 10.12 1.85 6.03
CA VAL A 80 9.58 0.99 7.09
C VAL A 80 10.58 -0.09 7.43
N LYS A 81 10.84 -0.28 8.74
CA LYS A 81 11.78 -1.30 9.22
C LYS A 81 11.47 -2.70 8.65
N ASN A 82 12.53 -3.44 8.27
CA ASN A 82 12.44 -4.81 7.77
C ASN A 82 11.58 -5.76 8.63
N SER A 83 11.67 -5.66 9.96
CA SER A 83 10.87 -6.47 10.89
C SER A 83 9.38 -6.26 10.69
N THR A 84 8.97 -5.00 10.46
CA THR A 84 7.59 -4.60 10.24
C THR A 84 7.11 -5.02 8.85
N ILE A 85 7.95 -4.85 7.82
CA ILE A 85 7.67 -5.31 6.44
C ILE A 85 7.39 -6.82 6.43
N ARG A 86 8.22 -7.62 7.11
CA ARG A 86 8.02 -9.07 7.25
C ARG A 86 6.67 -9.39 7.89
N GLY A 87 6.30 -8.67 8.95
CA GLY A 87 5.00 -8.80 9.60
C GLY A 87 3.84 -8.52 8.64
N TYR A 88 3.93 -7.46 7.84
CA TYR A 88 2.90 -7.11 6.85
C TYR A 88 2.74 -8.20 5.77
N ILE A 89 3.85 -8.67 5.19
CA ILE A 89 3.83 -9.72 4.16
C ILE A 89 3.28 -11.03 4.73
N GLN A 90 3.72 -11.43 5.92
CA GLN A 90 3.26 -12.66 6.56
C GLN A 90 1.77 -12.61 6.86
N HIS A 91 1.29 -11.51 7.43
CA HIS A 91 -0.13 -11.30 7.69
C HIS A 91 -0.92 -11.34 6.38
N PHE A 92 -0.47 -10.63 5.34
CA PHE A 92 -1.13 -10.66 4.04
C PHE A 92 -1.21 -12.08 3.47
N CYS A 93 -0.11 -12.82 3.49
CA CYS A 93 -0.07 -14.21 3.03
C CYS A 93 -1.00 -15.12 3.86
N LYS A 94 -1.18 -14.89 5.15
CA LYS A 94 -2.06 -15.71 6.01
C LYS A 94 -3.55 -15.51 5.69
N PHE A 95 -3.96 -14.27 5.41
CA PHE A 95 -5.38 -13.94 5.22
C PHE A 95 -5.82 -13.93 3.75
N PHE A 96 -4.88 -13.73 2.81
CA PHE A 96 -5.20 -13.53 1.40
C PHE A 96 -4.54 -14.51 0.44
N ARG A 97 -3.65 -15.42 0.89
CA ARG A 97 -3.40 -16.61 0.07
C ARG A 97 -4.64 -17.49 0.19
N LEU A 98 -5.31 -17.70 -0.94
CA LEU A 98 -6.16 -18.87 -1.12
C LEU A 98 -5.34 -20.07 -0.66
N GLU A 99 -5.79 -20.76 0.39
CA GLU A 99 -5.31 -22.09 0.69
C GLU A 99 -5.53 -22.89 -0.59
N LYS A 100 -4.47 -23.12 -1.37
CA LYS A 100 -4.48 -24.20 -2.34
C LYS A 100 -4.56 -25.46 -1.49
N ARG A 101 -5.77 -25.86 -1.12
CA ARG A 101 -6.05 -27.23 -0.70
C ARG A 101 -5.62 -28.09 -1.87
N VAL A 102 -4.41 -28.63 -1.77
CA VAL A 102 -4.00 -29.73 -2.64
C VAL A 102 -4.88 -30.89 -2.22
N ILE A 103 -6.05 -31.02 -2.85
CA ILE A 103 -6.86 -32.22 -2.76
C ILE A 103 -5.99 -33.30 -3.39
N HIS A 104 -5.29 -34.08 -2.55
CA HIS A 104 -4.80 -35.38 -2.99
C HIS A 104 -6.04 -36.19 -3.32
N LYS A 105 -6.32 -36.36 -4.61
CA LYS A 105 -7.20 -37.42 -5.06
C LYS A 105 -6.44 -38.73 -4.79
N THR A 106 -6.68 -39.32 -3.63
CA THR A 106 -6.52 -40.77 -3.42
C THR A 106 -7.51 -41.52 -4.29
#